data_AF-A0A1J5SGG8-F1
#
_entry.id   AF-A0A1J5SGG8-F1
#
_cell.length_a   1.000
_cell.length_b   1.000
_cell.length_c   1.000
_cell.angle_alpha   90.00
_cell.angle_beta   90.00
_cell.angle_gamma   90.00
#
_symmetry.space_group_name_H-M   'P 1'
#
loop_
_entity.id
_entity.type
_entity.pdbx_description
1 polymer ?
#
loop_
_entity_poly.entity_id
_entity_poly.type
_entity_poly.pdbx_seq_one_letter_code
_entity_poly.pdbx_strand_id
1 'polypeptide(L)'
;MVLAFLVLAAILGMLGACLLPAVTDLHRAAHVHLAFALGVMPLIMGAMTHFIPVLTRTRAAPRIVEGYPLLAWFGGAIIVAYFIFNLPEASRGLAALLALSATSGLATWQIMRAKEALGGAHPGLRWYLAALACLEVSLLAVLAMSIWPQQTLALKRLHLHLNLFGFVGLSAIGTLQVLLPTAARQSDPLVANRLRADLPMALAGTILIAVGAAWWPLLSWLGLSMWIIPLSRLMRTWLMRYRTSIFCLHGAAPLLAVSLTGFSIAMLAGGLHGAGWLDSTGAAHLFVFSFLFPLVSGAAGQLLPLWLRPGRQTDWHERARQRLTLAAGGRAVLFLTAGMLAAAGFKWTSWLALATLIFFAWAAFSLLRDAWSR
;
A
#
# COMPACT_ATOMS: atom_id res chain seq x y z
N MET A 1 -7.07 18.89 1.14
CA MET A 1 -5.73 19.27 0.61
C MET A 1 -4.65 18.25 0.96
N VAL A 2 -4.51 17.84 2.24
CA VAL A 2 -3.49 16.85 2.67
C VAL A 2 -3.51 15.56 1.84
N LEU A 3 -4.68 14.94 1.64
CA LEU A 3 -4.77 13.70 0.84
C LEU A 3 -4.31 13.86 -0.61
N ALA A 4 -4.62 14.99 -1.25
CA ALA A 4 -4.16 15.26 -2.61
C ALA A 4 -2.63 15.42 -2.66
N PHE A 5 -2.05 16.12 -1.69
CA PHE A 5 -0.60 16.20 -1.53
C PHE A 5 0.03 14.81 -1.33
N LEU A 6 -0.55 13.96 -0.49
CA LEU A 6 -0.03 12.60 -0.26
C LEU A 6 -0.12 11.71 -1.51
N VAL A 7 -1.17 11.86 -2.32
CA VAL A 7 -1.26 11.18 -3.63
C VAL A 7 -0.15 11.65 -4.55
N LEU A 8 0.10 12.96 -4.63
CA LEU A 8 1.21 13.50 -5.42
C LEU A 8 2.56 13.00 -4.92
N ALA A 9 2.80 13.03 -3.61
CA ALA A 9 4.02 12.53 -3.01
C ALA A 9 4.24 11.05 -3.31
N ALA A 10 3.19 10.23 -3.28
CA ALA A 10 3.27 8.82 -3.65
C ALA A 10 3.58 8.63 -5.14
N ILE A 11 2.93 9.37 -6.04
CA ILE A 11 3.22 9.31 -7.48
C ILE A 11 4.66 9.71 -7.76
N LEU A 12 5.11 10.83 -7.21
CA LEU A 12 6.48 11.31 -7.37
C LEU A 12 7.50 10.34 -6.75
N GLY A 13 7.19 9.76 -5.59
CA GLY A 13 8.05 8.79 -4.94
C GLY A 13 8.20 7.50 -5.75
N MET A 14 7.11 7.01 -6.36
CA MET A 14 7.14 5.86 -7.26
C MET A 14 7.87 6.16 -8.57
N LEU A 15 7.66 7.34 -9.17
CA LEU A 15 8.41 7.78 -10.36
C LEU A 15 9.91 7.86 -10.06
N GLY A 16 10.29 8.49 -8.94
CA GLY A 16 11.67 8.60 -8.49
C GLY A 16 12.30 7.24 -8.21
N ALA A 17 11.55 6.30 -7.61
CA ALA A 17 12.03 4.94 -7.36
C ALA A 17 12.34 4.15 -8.65
N CYS A 18 11.69 4.48 -9.77
CA CYS A 18 12.02 3.90 -11.08
C CYS A 18 13.14 4.67 -11.81
N LEU A 19 13.14 6.00 -11.74
CA LEU A 19 14.03 6.87 -12.51
C LEU A 19 15.43 7.01 -11.91
N LEU A 20 15.51 7.25 -10.60
CA LEU A 20 16.78 7.56 -9.94
C LEU A 20 17.80 6.41 -10.02
N PRO A 21 17.43 5.12 -9.90
CA PRO A 21 18.40 4.03 -10.12
C PRO A 21 18.97 3.97 -11.54
N ALA A 22 18.29 4.56 -12.53
CA ALA A 22 18.75 4.57 -13.91
C ALA A 22 19.74 5.71 -14.22
N VAL A 23 19.79 6.73 -13.35
CA VAL A 23 20.58 7.95 -13.59
C VAL A 23 21.51 8.32 -12.42
N THR A 24 21.48 7.56 -11.32
CA THR A 24 22.29 7.80 -10.12
C THR A 24 22.76 6.50 -9.48
N ASP A 25 23.90 6.56 -8.77
CA ASP A 25 24.43 5.48 -7.93
C ASP A 25 23.96 5.58 -6.46
N LEU A 26 22.82 6.23 -6.22
CA LEU A 26 22.29 6.39 -4.87
C LEU A 26 22.06 5.03 -4.20
N HIS A 27 22.18 5.03 -2.86
CA HIS A 27 22.01 3.80 -2.10
C HIS A 27 20.65 3.14 -2.39
N ARG A 28 20.63 1.84 -2.65
CA ARG A 28 19.39 1.11 -3.03
C ARG A 28 18.23 1.34 -2.06
N ALA A 29 18.55 1.51 -0.77
CA ALA A 29 17.56 1.79 0.26
C ALA A 29 16.88 3.17 0.06
N ALA A 30 17.56 4.17 -0.50
CA ALA A 30 16.98 5.49 -0.77
C ALA A 30 15.77 5.37 -1.71
N HIS A 31 15.94 4.68 -2.84
CA HIS A 31 14.89 4.50 -3.84
C HIS A 31 13.67 3.74 -3.30
N VAL A 32 13.92 2.70 -2.50
CA VAL A 32 12.84 1.92 -1.87
C VAL A 32 12.10 2.77 -0.83
N HIS A 33 12.81 3.50 0.03
CA HIS A 33 12.18 4.37 1.03
C HIS A 33 11.48 5.57 0.39
N LEU A 34 11.92 6.02 -0.78
CA LEU A 34 11.24 7.07 -1.52
C LEU A 34 9.83 6.64 -1.94
N ALA A 35 9.67 5.43 -2.49
CA ALA A 35 8.34 4.89 -2.82
C ALA A 35 7.54 4.54 -1.56
N PHE A 36 8.14 3.82 -0.61
CA PHE A 36 7.41 3.25 0.52
C PHE A 36 7.25 4.21 1.69
N ALA A 37 8.34 4.75 2.24
CA ALA A 37 8.31 5.56 3.46
C ALA A 37 7.84 6.99 3.20
N LEU A 38 8.32 7.63 2.13
CA LEU A 38 7.91 9.01 1.78
C LEU A 38 6.59 9.05 1.00
N GLY A 39 6.33 8.05 0.16
CA GLY A 39 5.15 8.00 -0.69
C GLY A 39 3.98 7.26 -0.08
N VAL A 40 4.07 5.93 -0.08
CA VAL A 40 2.93 5.02 0.15
C VAL A 40 2.49 4.98 1.61
N MET A 41 3.42 4.95 2.56
CA MET A 41 3.10 4.90 3.98
C MET A 41 2.21 6.07 4.43
N PRO A 42 2.61 7.34 4.21
CA PRO A 42 1.77 8.46 4.60
C PRO A 42 0.48 8.51 3.78
N LEU A 43 0.48 8.11 2.50
CA LEU A 43 -0.76 7.97 1.72
C LEU A 43 -1.74 6.96 2.33
N ILE A 44 -1.27 5.78 2.75
CA ILE A 44 -2.09 4.76 3.42
C ILE A 44 -2.66 5.33 4.73
N MET A 45 -1.82 5.95 5.55
CA MET A 45 -2.25 6.58 6.80
C MET A 45 -3.29 7.69 6.55
N GLY A 46 -3.09 8.50 5.51
CA GLY A 46 -4.07 9.49 5.06
C GLY A 46 -5.38 8.84 4.63
N ALA A 47 -5.33 7.79 3.81
CA ALA A 47 -6.53 7.06 3.42
C ALA A 47 -7.29 6.49 4.64
N MET A 48 -6.58 6.04 5.67
CA MET A 48 -7.22 5.61 6.93
C MET A 48 -7.97 6.76 7.62
N THR A 49 -7.46 8.00 7.65
CA THR A 49 -8.19 9.14 8.23
C THR A 49 -9.51 9.41 7.52
N HIS A 50 -9.56 9.12 6.21
CA HIS A 50 -10.79 9.20 5.40
C HIS A 50 -11.74 8.03 5.64
N PHE A 51 -11.23 6.79 5.68
CA PHE A 51 -12.08 5.60 5.77
C PHE A 51 -12.63 5.34 7.17
N ILE A 52 -11.92 5.67 8.23
CA ILE A 52 -12.33 5.34 9.60
C ILE A 52 -13.69 5.96 9.99
N PRO A 53 -13.98 7.24 9.67
CA PRO A 53 -15.31 7.81 9.88
C PRO A 53 -16.42 7.02 9.17
N VAL A 54 -16.15 6.57 7.93
CA VAL A 54 -17.10 5.75 7.15
C VAL A 54 -17.31 4.37 7.81
N LEU A 55 -16.23 3.72 8.22
CA LEU A 55 -16.27 2.39 8.85
C LEU A 55 -16.91 2.40 10.25
N THR A 56 -16.91 3.54 10.92
CA THR A 56 -17.49 3.70 12.27
C THR A 56 -18.84 4.40 12.25
N ARG A 57 -19.27 4.93 11.10
CA ARG A 57 -20.46 5.79 10.95
C ARG A 57 -20.40 7.01 11.88
N THR A 58 -19.23 7.61 11.99
CA THR A 58 -18.98 8.78 12.85
C THR A 58 -18.59 10.01 12.03
N ARG A 59 -18.38 11.13 12.72
CA ARG A 59 -17.96 12.41 12.13
C ARG A 59 -16.58 12.30 11.49
N ALA A 60 -16.28 13.23 10.58
CA ALA A 60 -14.97 13.34 9.94
C ALA A 60 -13.83 13.48 10.96
N ALA A 61 -12.63 13.07 10.56
CA ALA A 61 -11.44 13.17 11.39
C ALA A 61 -11.16 14.63 11.77
N PRO A 62 -10.84 14.93 13.04
CA PRO A 62 -10.43 16.26 13.44
C PRO A 62 -9.04 16.59 12.85
N ARG A 63 -8.74 17.88 12.67
CA ARG A 63 -7.49 18.37 12.04
C ARG A 63 -6.21 17.79 12.66
N ILE A 64 -6.19 17.55 13.97
CA ILE A 64 -5.03 16.95 14.65
C ILE A 64 -4.71 15.55 14.10
N VAL A 65 -5.73 14.76 13.78
CA VAL A 65 -5.58 13.41 13.21
C VAL A 65 -5.10 13.47 11.77
N GLU A 66 -5.51 14.50 11.01
CA GLU A 66 -4.98 14.76 9.67
C GLU A 66 -3.49 15.12 9.67
N GLY A 67 -2.93 15.48 10.83
CA GLY A 67 -1.51 15.73 11.03
C GLY A 67 -0.65 14.46 11.09
N TYR A 68 -1.18 13.31 11.52
CA TYR A 68 -0.38 12.08 11.64
C TYR A 68 0.21 11.59 10.30
N PRO A 69 -0.55 11.55 9.18
CA PRO A 69 0.03 11.23 7.88
C PRO A 69 1.16 12.18 7.46
N LEU A 70 1.08 13.47 7.81
CA LEU A 70 2.14 14.44 7.52
C LEU A 70 3.36 14.21 8.40
N LEU A 71 3.17 13.88 9.68
CA LEU A 71 4.25 13.50 10.58
C LEU A 71 5.00 12.27 10.07
N ALA A 72 4.27 11.26 9.58
CA ALA A 72 4.85 10.10 8.92
C ALA A 72 5.59 10.46 7.62
N TRP A 73 5.07 11.40 6.84
CA TRP A 73 5.73 11.92 5.64
C TRP A 73 7.06 12.61 5.97
N PHE A 74 7.11 13.43 7.03
CA PHE A 74 8.37 14.03 7.51
C PHE A 74 9.39 12.96 7.95
N GLY A 75 8.94 11.92 8.66
CA GLY A 75 9.80 10.77 8.97
C GLY A 75 10.33 10.09 7.70
N GLY A 76 9.47 9.89 6.70
CA GLY A 76 9.83 9.40 5.37
C GLY A 76 10.88 10.27 4.67
N ALA A 77 10.75 11.60 4.77
CA ALA A 77 11.69 12.53 4.15
C ALA A 77 13.07 12.46 4.81
N ILE A 78 13.09 12.37 6.15
CA ILE A 78 14.34 12.25 6.91
C ILE A 78 15.06 10.94 6.58
N ILE A 79 14.37 9.80 6.49
CA ILE A 79 15.03 8.53 6.17
C ILE A 79 15.56 8.48 4.73
N VAL A 80 14.84 9.09 3.79
CA VAL A 80 15.33 9.25 2.40
C VAL A 80 16.57 10.14 2.38
N ALA A 81 16.52 11.30 3.07
CA ALA A 81 17.65 12.20 3.19
C ALA A 81 18.86 11.54 3.85
N TYR A 82 18.65 10.70 4.87
CA TYR A 82 19.70 9.90 5.51
C TYR A 82 20.46 9.04 4.50
N PHE A 83 19.75 8.34 3.60
CA PHE A 83 20.40 7.52 2.59
C PHE A 83 21.03 8.31 1.43
N ILE A 84 20.51 9.49 1.10
CA ILE A 84 21.03 10.31 0.00
C ILE A 84 22.25 11.14 0.43
N PHE A 85 22.16 11.77 1.60
CA PHE A 85 23.15 12.73 2.08
C PHE A 85 24.06 12.19 3.17
N ASN A 86 23.95 10.89 3.49
CA ASN A 86 24.71 10.22 4.55
C ASN A 86 24.61 10.97 5.90
N LEU A 87 23.36 11.27 6.30
CA LEU A 87 23.11 11.99 7.57
C LEU A 87 23.54 11.13 8.78
N PRO A 88 23.74 11.75 9.97
CA PRO A 88 24.10 11.01 11.18
C PRO A 88 23.08 9.92 11.54
N GLU A 89 23.53 8.85 12.22
CA GLU A 89 22.68 7.74 12.66
C GLU A 89 21.46 8.17 13.50
N ALA A 90 21.58 9.28 14.24
CA ALA A 90 20.47 9.89 14.97
C ALA A 90 19.28 10.24 14.06
N SER A 91 19.52 10.58 12.79
CA SER A 91 18.46 10.86 11.80
C SER A 91 17.62 9.62 11.50
N ARG A 92 18.21 8.42 11.46
CA ARG A 92 17.47 7.16 11.29
C ARG A 92 16.55 6.91 12.50
N GLY A 93 17.07 7.13 13.71
CA GLY A 93 16.29 7.01 14.95
C GLY A 93 15.13 8.01 15.00
N LEU A 94 15.39 9.28 14.66
CA LEU A 94 14.38 10.33 14.60
C LEU A 94 13.28 10.00 13.58
N ALA A 95 13.65 9.56 12.37
CA ALA A 95 12.68 9.15 11.35
C ALA A 95 11.76 8.04 11.86
N ALA A 96 12.31 7.02 12.52
CA ALA A 96 11.55 5.93 13.10
C ALA A 96 10.63 6.42 14.24
N LEU A 97 11.08 7.31 15.12
CA LEU A 97 10.28 7.87 16.23
C LEU A 97 9.11 8.74 15.74
N LEU A 98 9.32 9.55 14.70
CA LEU A 98 8.25 10.35 14.09
C LEU A 98 7.18 9.45 13.47
N ALA A 99 7.61 8.45 12.70
CA ALA A 99 6.69 7.46 12.13
C ALA A 99 5.97 6.66 13.23
N LEU A 100 6.65 6.29 14.31
CA LEU A 100 6.09 5.56 15.45
C LEU A 100 5.01 6.39 16.15
N SER A 101 5.31 7.67 16.41
CA SER A 101 4.37 8.61 17.02
C SER A 101 3.13 8.83 16.13
N ALA A 102 3.33 8.92 14.81
CA ALA A 102 2.25 9.04 13.85
C ALA A 102 1.35 7.78 13.82
N THR A 103 1.93 6.59 13.77
CA THR A 103 1.16 5.34 13.74
C THR A 103 0.42 5.09 15.06
N SER A 104 1.04 5.34 16.21
CA SER A 104 0.41 5.14 17.52
C SER A 104 -0.70 6.15 17.79
N GLY A 105 -0.49 7.42 17.39
CA GLY A 105 -1.54 8.44 17.45
C GLY A 105 -2.75 8.06 16.58
N LEU A 106 -2.50 7.61 15.35
CA LEU A 106 -3.54 7.16 14.44
C LEU A 106 -4.26 5.91 14.96
N ALA A 107 -3.54 4.91 15.45
CA ALA A 107 -4.10 3.67 16.01
C ALA A 107 -4.97 3.96 17.24
N THR A 108 -4.48 4.79 18.16
CA THR A 108 -5.22 5.22 19.35
C THR A 108 -6.53 5.89 18.97
N TRP A 109 -6.48 6.84 18.02
CA TRP A 109 -7.69 7.49 17.52
C TRP A 109 -8.67 6.49 16.89
N GLN A 110 -8.20 5.53 16.09
CA GLN A 110 -9.06 4.49 15.52
C GLN A 110 -9.75 3.63 16.58
N ILE A 111 -9.03 3.25 17.64
CA ILE A 111 -9.59 2.50 18.77
C ILE A 111 -10.67 3.33 19.49
N MET A 112 -10.40 4.62 19.75
CA MET A 112 -11.38 5.52 20.36
C MET A 112 -12.63 5.65 19.49
N ARG A 113 -12.46 5.85 18.17
CA ARG A 113 -13.58 5.93 17.21
C ARG A 113 -14.40 4.63 17.16
N ALA A 114 -13.74 3.47 17.25
CA ALA A 114 -14.42 2.19 17.24
C ALA A 114 -15.39 2.03 18.43
N LYS A 115 -15.04 2.58 19.60
CA LYS A 115 -15.89 2.57 20.81
C LYS A 115 -17.12 3.46 20.67
N GLU A 116 -17.05 4.51 19.86
CA GLU A 116 -18.16 5.44 19.60
C GLU A 116 -19.07 5.01 18.44
N ALA A 117 -18.75 3.90 17.77
CA ALA A 117 -19.49 3.44 16.60
C ALA A 117 -20.87 2.89 17.00
N LEU A 118 -21.95 3.52 16.50
CA LEU A 118 -23.31 3.01 16.65
C LEU A 118 -23.44 1.66 15.93
N GLY A 119 -23.92 0.63 16.64
CA GLY A 119 -24.05 -0.73 16.10
C GLY A 119 -22.71 -1.44 15.83
N GLY A 120 -21.63 -0.98 16.48
CA GLY A 120 -20.27 -1.53 16.35
C GLY A 120 -19.54 -1.07 15.08
N ALA A 121 -18.21 -1.04 15.16
CA ALA A 121 -17.36 -0.66 14.03
C ALA A 121 -17.37 -1.74 12.93
N HIS A 122 -17.31 -1.31 11.67
CA HIS A 122 -17.15 -2.22 10.54
C HIS A 122 -15.84 -3.02 10.66
N PRO A 123 -15.82 -4.33 10.35
CA PRO A 123 -14.64 -5.21 10.54
C PRO A 123 -13.36 -4.74 9.84
N GLY A 124 -13.49 -3.95 8.76
CA GLY A 124 -12.35 -3.35 8.07
C GLY A 124 -11.46 -2.49 8.98
N LEU A 125 -12.01 -1.91 10.06
CA LEU A 125 -11.21 -1.15 11.03
C LEU A 125 -10.15 -2.03 11.69
N ARG A 126 -10.46 -3.29 11.98
CA ARG A 126 -9.51 -4.24 12.60
C ARG A 126 -8.34 -4.59 11.68
N TRP A 127 -8.55 -4.55 10.36
CA TRP A 127 -7.47 -4.73 9.39
C TRP A 127 -6.49 -3.54 9.42
N TYR A 128 -7.01 -2.32 9.55
CA TYR A 128 -6.16 -1.14 9.70
C TYR A 128 -5.39 -1.13 11.01
N LEU A 129 -6.03 -1.50 12.13
CA LEU A 129 -5.32 -1.65 13.41
C LEU A 129 -4.23 -2.72 13.34
N ALA A 130 -4.51 -3.87 12.72
CA ALA A 130 -3.50 -4.91 12.52
C ALA A 130 -2.33 -4.45 11.65
N ALA A 131 -2.61 -3.68 10.58
CA ALA A 131 -1.59 -3.07 9.73
C ALA A 131 -0.72 -2.06 10.51
N LEU A 132 -1.34 -1.19 11.33
CA LEU A 132 -0.63 -0.22 12.16
C LEU A 132 0.21 -0.90 13.24
N ALA A 133 -0.29 -1.96 13.87
CA ALA A 133 0.48 -2.75 14.83
C ALA A 133 1.71 -3.42 14.17
N CYS A 134 1.57 -3.93 12.94
CA CYS A 134 2.72 -4.44 12.18
C CYS A 134 3.74 -3.33 11.88
N LEU A 135 3.27 -2.12 11.54
CA LEU A 135 4.15 -0.96 11.32
C LEU A 135 4.88 -0.56 12.62
N GLU A 136 4.18 -0.53 13.76
CA GLU A 136 4.79 -0.23 15.06
C GLU A 136 5.91 -1.20 15.40
N VAL A 137 5.67 -2.51 15.33
CA VAL A 137 6.70 -3.54 15.58
C VAL A 137 7.85 -3.40 14.59
N SER A 138 7.56 -3.08 13.34
CA SER A 138 8.56 -2.86 12.30
C SER A 138 9.45 -1.64 12.57
N LEU A 139 8.90 -0.55 13.10
CA LEU A 139 9.65 0.66 13.48
C LEU A 139 10.45 0.45 14.76
N LEU A 140 9.89 -0.28 15.73
CA LEU A 140 10.63 -0.72 16.92
C LEU A 140 11.83 -1.59 16.53
N ALA A 141 11.71 -2.44 15.50
CA ALA A 141 12.84 -3.21 14.98
C ALA A 141 13.98 -2.29 14.46
N VAL A 142 13.67 -1.17 13.82
CA VAL A 142 14.68 -0.18 13.37
C VAL A 142 15.40 0.45 14.54
N LEU A 143 14.69 0.81 15.60
CA LEU A 143 15.30 1.33 16.82
C LEU A 143 16.19 0.26 17.47
N ALA A 144 15.71 -0.98 17.55
CA ALA A 144 16.43 -2.11 18.13
C ALA A 144 17.72 -2.46 17.38
N MET A 145 17.81 -2.22 16.06
CA MET A 145 19.05 -2.43 15.29
C MET A 145 20.23 -1.62 15.83
N SER A 146 19.98 -0.49 16.50
CA SER A 146 21.03 0.37 17.06
C SER A 146 21.55 -0.14 18.41
N ILE A 147 20.80 -1.03 19.07
CA ILE A 147 21.10 -1.58 20.40
C ILE A 147 21.58 -3.03 20.31
N TRP A 148 21.12 -3.78 19.29
CA TRP A 148 21.54 -5.16 19.01
C TRP A 148 22.16 -5.32 17.62
N PRO A 149 23.43 -4.89 17.43
CA PRO A 149 24.13 -5.03 16.15
C PRO A 149 24.20 -6.47 15.63
N GLN A 150 24.27 -7.46 16.53
CA GLN A 150 24.33 -8.89 16.18
C GLN A 150 23.02 -9.36 15.51
N GLN A 151 21.91 -8.67 15.76
CA GLN A 151 20.59 -9.01 15.20
C GLN A 151 20.17 -8.07 14.06
N THR A 152 21.01 -7.13 13.61
CA THR A 152 20.64 -6.12 12.62
C THR A 152 20.07 -6.73 11.34
N LEU A 153 20.67 -7.81 10.82
CA LEU A 153 20.17 -8.45 9.60
C LEU A 153 18.79 -9.10 9.81
N ALA A 154 18.60 -9.81 10.92
CA ALA A 154 17.32 -10.44 11.25
C ALA A 154 16.23 -9.38 11.46
N LEU A 155 16.52 -8.33 12.22
CA LEU A 155 15.62 -7.19 12.43
C LEU A 155 15.30 -6.47 11.13
N LYS A 156 16.26 -6.34 10.20
CA LYS A 156 16.03 -5.75 8.88
C LYS A 156 15.06 -6.58 8.05
N ARG A 157 15.18 -7.90 8.09
CA ARG A 157 14.24 -8.82 7.43
C ARG A 157 12.85 -8.74 8.07
N LEU A 158 12.78 -8.73 9.40
CA LEU A 158 11.52 -8.53 10.13
C LEU A 158 10.84 -7.23 9.69
N HIS A 159 11.58 -6.11 9.74
CA HIS A 159 11.12 -4.79 9.33
C HIS A 159 10.57 -4.80 7.90
N LEU A 160 11.30 -5.39 6.97
CA LEU A 160 10.91 -5.46 5.56
C LEU A 160 9.60 -6.24 5.39
N HIS A 161 9.48 -7.43 5.98
CA HIS A 161 8.32 -8.29 5.78
C HIS A 161 7.08 -7.79 6.52
N LEU A 162 7.23 -7.23 7.73
CA LEU A 162 6.13 -6.56 8.44
C LEU A 162 5.64 -5.32 7.69
N ASN A 163 6.52 -4.58 7.01
CA ASN A 163 6.07 -3.47 6.16
C ASN A 163 5.34 -3.95 4.90
N LEU A 164 5.90 -4.91 4.17
CA LEU A 164 5.34 -5.36 2.88
C LEU A 164 4.01 -6.11 3.06
N PHE A 165 3.96 -7.12 3.93
CA PHE A 165 2.79 -7.99 4.08
C PHE A 165 1.88 -7.55 5.23
N GLY A 166 2.45 -6.94 6.28
CA GLY A 166 1.69 -6.45 7.42
C GLY A 166 1.09 -5.09 7.15
N PHE A 167 1.90 -4.04 7.17
CA PHE A 167 1.39 -2.68 7.03
C PHE A 167 0.77 -2.45 5.64
N VAL A 168 1.54 -2.61 4.55
CA VAL A 168 1.03 -2.40 3.19
C VAL A 168 0.03 -3.50 2.81
N GLY A 169 0.38 -4.77 3.02
CA GLY A 169 -0.47 -5.91 2.65
C GLY A 169 -1.83 -5.92 3.36
N LEU A 170 -1.88 -5.91 4.70
CA LEU A 170 -3.16 -5.95 5.43
C LEU A 170 -4.01 -4.70 5.14
N SER A 171 -3.40 -3.51 5.09
CA SER A 171 -4.16 -2.29 4.77
C SER A 171 -4.72 -2.32 3.35
N ALA A 172 -3.92 -2.75 2.36
CA ALA A 172 -4.34 -2.86 0.98
C ALA A 172 -5.45 -3.92 0.81
N ILE A 173 -5.23 -5.15 1.27
CA ILE A 173 -6.20 -6.24 1.14
C ILE A 173 -7.49 -5.91 1.90
N GLY A 174 -7.40 -5.36 3.11
CA GLY A 174 -8.56 -4.88 3.86
C GLY A 174 -9.35 -3.81 3.11
N THR A 175 -8.67 -2.86 2.47
CA THR A 175 -9.29 -1.79 1.67
C THR A 175 -9.89 -2.32 0.38
N LEU A 176 -9.18 -3.20 -0.33
CA LEU A 176 -9.62 -3.74 -1.62
C LEU A 176 -11.00 -4.42 -1.51
N GLN A 177 -11.25 -5.12 -0.40
CA GLN A 177 -12.53 -5.76 -0.13
C GLN A 177 -13.72 -4.80 -0.16
N VAL A 178 -13.55 -3.53 0.21
CA VAL A 178 -14.60 -2.50 0.15
C VAL A 178 -14.48 -1.60 -1.08
N LEU A 179 -13.26 -1.41 -1.59
CA LEU A 179 -12.98 -0.50 -2.68
C LEU A 179 -13.39 -1.06 -4.04
N LEU A 180 -13.17 -2.36 -4.31
CA LEU A 180 -13.63 -2.94 -5.57
C LEU A 180 -15.17 -2.88 -5.72
N PRO A 181 -15.99 -3.31 -4.73
CA PRO A 181 -17.44 -3.16 -4.81
C PRO A 181 -17.86 -1.70 -5.06
N THR A 182 -17.18 -0.75 -4.40
CA THR A 182 -17.40 0.69 -4.60
C THR A 182 -17.09 1.14 -6.03
N ALA A 183 -15.95 0.71 -6.59
CA ALA A 183 -15.55 1.01 -7.96
C ALA A 183 -16.50 0.36 -8.99
N ALA A 184 -16.98 -0.84 -8.70
CA ALA A 184 -17.95 -1.58 -9.53
C ALA A 184 -19.39 -1.07 -9.38
N ARG A 185 -19.66 -0.15 -8.43
CA ARG A 185 -21.00 0.32 -8.04
C ARG A 185 -21.98 -0.80 -7.72
N GLN A 186 -21.47 -1.85 -7.09
CA GLN A 186 -22.24 -3.02 -6.71
C GLN A 186 -22.01 -3.28 -5.23
N SER A 187 -23.08 -3.51 -4.47
CA SER A 187 -22.97 -3.84 -3.05
C SER A 187 -22.36 -5.22 -2.86
N ASP A 188 -21.66 -5.44 -1.74
CA ASP A 188 -21.20 -6.77 -1.31
C ASP A 188 -21.69 -7.08 0.12
N PRO A 189 -22.86 -7.72 0.29
CA PRO A 189 -23.37 -8.09 1.61
C PRO A 189 -22.44 -9.01 2.42
N LEU A 190 -21.52 -9.74 1.78
CA LEU A 190 -20.65 -10.69 2.46
C LEU A 190 -19.30 -10.09 2.89
N VAL A 191 -19.02 -8.83 2.53
CA VAL A 191 -17.71 -8.20 2.78
C VAL A 191 -17.35 -8.16 4.26
N ALA A 192 -18.30 -7.78 5.12
CA ALA A 192 -18.06 -7.68 6.56
C ALA A 192 -17.75 -9.06 7.17
N ASN A 193 -18.49 -10.10 6.75
CA ASN A 193 -18.30 -11.46 7.24
C ASN A 193 -16.93 -12.00 6.81
N ARG A 194 -16.57 -11.80 5.54
CA ARG A 194 -15.26 -12.20 5.01
C ARG A 194 -14.12 -11.48 5.71
N LEU A 195 -14.20 -10.16 5.88
CA LEU A 195 -13.19 -9.38 6.63
C LEU A 195 -13.00 -9.89 8.07
N ARG A 196 -14.06 -10.29 8.78
CA ARG A 196 -13.91 -10.88 10.13
C ARG A 196 -13.22 -12.24 10.09
N ALA A 197 -13.64 -13.10 9.17
CA ALA A 197 -13.16 -14.47 9.07
C ALA A 197 -11.71 -14.56 8.60
N ASP A 198 -11.30 -13.68 7.70
CA ASP A 198 -10.01 -13.77 7.02
C ASP A 198 -8.87 -13.04 7.76
N LEU A 199 -9.18 -12.09 8.65
CA LEU A 199 -8.16 -11.31 9.37
C LEU A 199 -7.21 -12.18 10.22
N PRO A 200 -7.68 -13.14 11.03
CA PRO A 200 -6.78 -13.93 11.88
C PRO A 200 -5.76 -14.72 11.03
N MET A 201 -6.19 -15.29 9.91
CA MET A 201 -5.30 -16.01 8.99
C MET A 201 -4.30 -15.08 8.31
N ALA A 202 -4.75 -13.92 7.81
CA ALA A 202 -3.87 -12.95 7.18
C ALA A 202 -2.84 -12.35 8.16
N LEU A 203 -3.25 -12.04 9.38
CA LEU A 203 -2.35 -11.51 10.41
C LEU A 203 -1.36 -12.57 10.90
N ALA A 204 -1.83 -13.78 11.21
CA ALA A 204 -0.95 -14.88 11.60
C ALA A 204 0.04 -15.22 10.48
N GLY A 205 -0.44 -15.28 9.23
CA GLY A 205 0.40 -15.50 8.06
C GLY A 205 1.49 -14.45 7.90
N THR A 206 1.14 -13.17 8.12
CA THR A 206 2.09 -12.05 8.12
C THR A 206 3.17 -12.22 9.17
N ILE A 207 2.79 -12.49 10.42
CA ILE A 207 3.72 -12.64 11.54
C ILE A 207 4.66 -13.82 11.29
N LEU A 208 4.12 -14.95 10.86
CA LEU A 208 4.91 -16.15 10.54
C LEU A 208 5.87 -15.91 9.38
N ILE A 209 5.46 -15.20 8.33
CA ILE A 209 6.36 -14.79 7.23
C ILE A 209 7.50 -13.93 7.76
N ALA A 210 7.19 -12.91 8.56
CA ALA A 210 8.18 -11.94 9.01
C ALA A 210 9.18 -12.55 10.01
N VAL A 211 8.69 -13.32 10.98
CA VAL A 211 9.52 -14.08 11.92
C VAL A 211 10.31 -15.16 11.19
N GLY A 212 9.69 -15.84 10.22
CA GLY A 212 10.37 -16.88 9.46
C GLY A 212 11.51 -16.36 8.58
N ALA A 213 11.31 -15.21 7.94
CA ALA A 213 12.35 -14.55 7.17
C ALA A 213 13.50 -14.05 8.06
N ALA A 214 13.19 -13.60 9.28
CA ALA A 214 14.17 -13.09 10.22
C ALA A 214 15.00 -14.20 10.88
N TRP A 215 14.36 -15.29 11.32
CA TRP A 215 15.02 -16.32 12.15
C TRP A 215 14.78 -17.76 11.69
N TRP A 216 13.56 -18.13 11.27
CA TRP A 216 13.20 -19.53 11.01
C TRP A 216 12.47 -19.74 9.67
N PRO A 217 13.18 -20.01 8.56
CA PRO A 217 12.60 -20.05 7.21
C PRO A 217 11.38 -20.95 7.03
N LEU A 218 11.27 -22.05 7.79
CA LEU A 218 10.10 -22.95 7.74
C LEU A 218 8.79 -22.24 8.10
N LEU A 219 8.82 -21.27 9.01
CA LEU A 219 7.62 -20.51 9.37
C LEU A 219 7.10 -19.66 8.21
N SER A 220 7.96 -19.23 7.29
CA SER A 220 7.53 -18.44 6.13
C SER A 220 6.63 -19.24 5.18
N TRP A 221 6.86 -20.55 5.05
CA TRP A 221 5.98 -21.43 4.25
C TRP A 221 4.62 -21.64 4.90
N LEU A 222 4.59 -21.81 6.22
CA LEU A 222 3.34 -21.88 6.96
C LEU A 222 2.57 -20.55 6.83
N GLY A 223 3.26 -19.43 6.98
CA GLY A 223 2.66 -18.11 6.87
C GLY A 223 2.13 -17.81 5.45
N LEU A 224 2.86 -18.23 4.42
CA LEU A 224 2.40 -18.18 3.02
C LEU A 224 1.11 -18.98 2.83
N SER A 225 1.06 -20.20 3.37
CA SER A 225 -0.12 -21.07 3.29
C SER A 225 -1.34 -20.43 3.95
N MET A 226 -1.15 -19.78 5.11
CA MET A 226 -2.24 -19.06 5.79
C MET A 226 -2.76 -17.86 4.99
N TRP A 227 -1.89 -17.16 4.25
CA TRP A 227 -2.27 -16.03 3.39
C TRP A 227 -2.98 -16.44 2.09
N ILE A 228 -2.63 -17.59 1.52
CA ILE A 228 -3.27 -18.07 0.27
C ILE A 228 -4.78 -18.30 0.47
N ILE A 229 -5.20 -18.71 1.68
CA ILE A 229 -6.61 -18.96 1.99
C ILE A 229 -7.49 -17.70 1.80
N PRO A 230 -7.25 -16.57 2.50
CA PRO A 230 -8.06 -15.36 2.31
C PRO A 230 -7.92 -14.76 0.91
N LEU A 231 -6.73 -14.83 0.29
CA LEU A 231 -6.52 -14.32 -1.08
C LEU A 231 -7.34 -15.11 -2.11
N SER A 232 -7.34 -16.43 -2.03
CA SER A 232 -8.11 -17.29 -2.94
C SER A 232 -9.63 -17.10 -2.76
N ARG A 233 -10.11 -16.98 -1.52
CA ARG A 233 -11.53 -16.68 -1.23
C ARG A 233 -11.95 -15.32 -1.81
N LEU A 234 -11.11 -14.30 -1.66
CA LEU A 234 -11.36 -12.98 -2.20
C LEU A 234 -11.38 -13.00 -3.73
N MET A 235 -10.36 -13.58 -4.35
CA MET A 235 -10.24 -13.70 -5.81
C MET A 235 -11.44 -14.44 -6.40
N ARG A 236 -11.83 -15.58 -5.81
CA ARG A 236 -13.01 -16.35 -6.23
C ARG A 236 -14.27 -15.50 -6.17
N THR A 237 -14.47 -14.75 -5.09
CA THR A 237 -15.64 -13.86 -4.96
C THR A 237 -15.67 -12.82 -6.06
N TRP A 238 -14.52 -12.21 -6.37
CA TRP A 238 -14.41 -11.20 -7.40
C TRP A 238 -14.66 -11.74 -8.80
N LEU A 239 -14.12 -12.92 -9.11
CA LEU A 239 -14.38 -13.61 -10.38
C LEU A 239 -15.86 -14.00 -10.54
N MET A 240 -16.56 -14.36 -9.46
CA MET A 240 -17.98 -14.69 -9.53
C MET A 240 -18.86 -13.45 -9.69
N ARG A 241 -18.54 -12.35 -9.00
CA ARG A 241 -19.45 -11.20 -8.87
C ARG A 241 -19.09 -10.00 -9.74
N TYR A 242 -17.80 -9.75 -9.94
CA TYR A 242 -17.29 -8.53 -10.57
C TYR A 242 -16.54 -8.80 -11.87
N ARG A 243 -16.69 -9.99 -12.48
CA ARG A 243 -15.96 -10.39 -13.70
C ARG A 243 -16.01 -9.33 -14.80
N THR A 244 -17.17 -8.74 -15.04
CA THR A 244 -17.35 -7.75 -16.08
C THR A 244 -16.54 -6.49 -15.74
N SER A 245 -16.66 -5.98 -14.52
CA SER A 245 -15.94 -4.81 -14.05
C SER A 245 -14.41 -4.99 -14.04
N ILE A 246 -13.90 -6.15 -13.64
CA ILE A 246 -12.45 -6.39 -13.53
C ILE A 246 -11.77 -6.60 -14.89
N PHE A 247 -12.52 -7.03 -15.92
CA PHE A 247 -12.01 -7.21 -17.29
C PHE A 247 -12.37 -6.04 -18.23
N CYS A 248 -12.95 -4.95 -17.70
CA CYS A 248 -13.21 -3.75 -18.48
C CYS A 248 -11.93 -3.06 -18.95
N LEU A 249 -12.01 -2.33 -20.07
CA LEU A 249 -10.90 -1.48 -20.55
C LEU A 249 -10.68 -0.22 -19.70
N HIS A 250 -11.73 0.22 -19.00
CA HIS A 250 -11.77 1.46 -18.23
C HIS A 250 -12.30 1.23 -16.81
N GLY A 251 -12.13 2.24 -15.95
CA GLY A 251 -12.56 2.17 -14.55
C GLY A 251 -11.45 1.68 -13.62
N ALA A 252 -11.61 1.86 -12.32
CA ALA A 252 -10.56 1.48 -11.36
C ALA A 252 -10.45 -0.05 -11.18
N ALA A 253 -11.55 -0.79 -11.41
CA ALA A 253 -11.65 -2.21 -11.10
C ALA A 253 -10.55 -3.11 -11.71
N PRO A 254 -10.12 -2.96 -12.98
CA PRO A 254 -9.04 -3.76 -13.55
C PRO A 254 -7.70 -3.60 -12.82
N LEU A 255 -7.35 -2.37 -12.43
CA LEU A 255 -6.12 -2.09 -11.67
C LEU A 255 -6.20 -2.67 -10.26
N LEU A 256 -7.37 -2.59 -9.61
CA LEU A 256 -7.58 -3.20 -8.30
C LEU A 256 -7.55 -4.74 -8.36
N ALA A 257 -8.03 -5.34 -9.45
CA ALA A 257 -7.95 -6.78 -9.68
C ALA A 257 -6.51 -7.22 -9.91
N VAL A 258 -5.78 -6.51 -10.77
CA VAL A 258 -4.36 -6.80 -10.99
C VAL A 258 -3.55 -6.59 -9.72
N SER A 259 -3.84 -5.59 -8.88
CA SER A 259 -3.09 -5.45 -7.64
C SER A 259 -3.28 -6.65 -6.70
N LEU A 260 -4.49 -7.18 -6.55
CA LEU A 260 -4.73 -8.42 -5.79
C LEU A 260 -3.97 -9.61 -6.39
N THR A 261 -4.04 -9.78 -7.71
CA THR A 261 -3.32 -10.85 -8.42
C THR A 261 -1.82 -10.72 -8.24
N GLY A 262 -1.27 -9.52 -8.46
CA GLY A 262 0.15 -9.23 -8.31
C GLY A 262 0.64 -9.42 -6.89
N PHE A 263 -0.15 -9.08 -5.87
CA PHE A 263 0.19 -9.36 -4.47
C PHE A 263 0.28 -10.85 -4.21
N SER A 264 -0.67 -11.62 -4.73
CA SER A 264 -0.71 -13.08 -4.59
C SER A 264 0.51 -13.73 -5.27
N ILE A 265 0.85 -13.29 -6.50
CA ILE A 265 2.03 -13.79 -7.22
C ILE A 265 3.32 -13.37 -6.52
N ALA A 266 3.42 -12.12 -6.07
CA ALA A 266 4.60 -11.63 -5.35
C ALA A 266 4.83 -12.38 -4.03
N MET A 267 3.76 -12.77 -3.32
CA MET A 267 3.87 -13.62 -2.13
C MET A 267 4.44 -15.00 -2.45
N LEU A 268 3.94 -15.66 -3.51
CA LEU A 268 4.48 -16.95 -3.96
C LEU A 268 5.95 -16.81 -4.39
N ALA A 269 6.26 -15.78 -5.17
CA ALA A 269 7.63 -15.48 -5.58
C ALA A 269 8.55 -15.20 -4.39
N GLY A 270 8.06 -14.54 -3.32
CA GLY A 270 8.77 -14.35 -2.07
C GLY A 270 9.12 -15.68 -1.38
N GLY A 271 8.20 -16.65 -1.40
CA GLY A 271 8.46 -18.02 -0.93
C GLY A 271 9.56 -18.72 -1.75
N LEU A 272 9.46 -18.66 -3.08
CA LEU A 272 10.48 -19.23 -3.98
C LEU A 272 11.85 -18.55 -3.82
N HIS A 273 11.87 -17.23 -3.62
CA HIS A 273 13.08 -16.48 -3.27
C HIS A 273 13.66 -16.96 -1.94
N GLY A 274 12.83 -17.17 -0.92
CA GLY A 274 13.26 -17.73 0.37
C GLY A 274 13.86 -19.14 0.26
N ALA A 275 13.47 -19.93 -0.74
CA ALA A 275 14.09 -21.21 -1.09
C ALA A 275 15.32 -21.09 -2.01
N GLY A 276 15.72 -19.88 -2.42
CA GLY A 276 16.88 -19.63 -3.28
C GLY A 276 16.61 -19.83 -4.78
N TRP A 277 15.35 -19.94 -5.20
CA TRP A 277 14.99 -20.17 -6.62
C TRP A 277 14.74 -18.90 -7.42
N LEU A 278 14.58 -17.75 -6.75
CA LEU A 278 14.39 -16.45 -7.40
C LEU A 278 15.32 -15.40 -6.80
N ASP A 279 15.77 -14.46 -7.64
CA ASP A 279 16.55 -13.32 -7.18
C ASP A 279 15.68 -12.31 -6.41
N SER A 280 16.30 -11.71 -5.38
CA SER A 280 15.66 -10.71 -4.51
C SER A 280 15.20 -9.46 -5.25
N THR A 281 15.95 -9.04 -6.27
CA THR A 281 15.67 -7.85 -7.07
C THR A 281 14.45 -8.09 -7.95
N GLY A 282 14.38 -9.25 -8.60
CA GLY A 282 13.23 -9.64 -9.41
C GLY A 282 11.95 -9.73 -8.59
N ALA A 283 12.00 -10.36 -7.41
CA ALA A 283 10.86 -10.46 -6.49
C ALA A 283 10.39 -9.08 -5.98
N ALA A 284 11.32 -8.18 -5.67
CA ALA A 284 10.99 -6.82 -5.25
C ALA A 284 10.29 -6.01 -6.37
N HIS A 285 10.81 -6.07 -7.60
CA HIS A 285 10.18 -5.39 -8.74
C HIS A 285 8.81 -5.98 -9.07
N LEU A 286 8.64 -7.30 -8.97
CA LEU A 286 7.35 -7.94 -9.11
C LEU A 286 6.32 -7.39 -8.12
N PHE A 287 6.69 -7.24 -6.85
CA PHE A 287 5.82 -6.64 -5.84
C PHE A 287 5.48 -5.18 -6.19
N VAL A 288 6.47 -4.38 -6.57
CA VAL A 288 6.26 -2.96 -6.87
C VAL A 288 5.40 -2.77 -8.12
N PHE A 289 5.74 -3.44 -9.22
CA PHE A 289 5.10 -3.25 -10.51
C PHE A 289 3.74 -3.93 -10.61
N SER A 290 3.60 -5.17 -10.13
CA SER A 290 2.35 -5.93 -10.27
C SER A 290 1.35 -5.69 -9.14
N PHE A 291 1.79 -5.22 -7.97
CA PHE A 291 0.90 -4.92 -6.85
C PHE A 291 0.82 -3.43 -6.53
N LEU A 292 1.95 -2.80 -6.18
CA LEU A 292 1.92 -1.46 -5.60
C LEU A 292 1.45 -0.39 -6.59
N PHE A 293 2.04 -0.36 -7.79
CA PHE A 293 1.70 0.61 -8.82
C PHE A 293 0.24 0.53 -9.27
N PRO A 294 -0.32 -0.65 -9.59
CA PRO A 294 -1.73 -0.77 -9.94
C PRO A 294 -2.63 -0.48 -8.73
N LEU A 295 -2.24 -0.84 -7.50
CA LEU A 295 -3.00 -0.49 -6.30
C LEU A 295 -3.14 1.02 -6.14
N VAL A 296 -2.02 1.75 -6.15
CA VAL A 296 -2.03 3.22 -5.97
C VAL A 296 -2.76 3.89 -7.12
N SER A 297 -2.50 3.47 -8.37
CA SER A 297 -3.16 4.05 -9.55
C SER A 297 -4.67 3.80 -9.55
N GLY A 298 -5.11 2.59 -9.21
CA GLY A 298 -6.53 2.23 -9.13
C GLY A 298 -7.24 2.94 -7.98
N ALA A 299 -6.65 2.93 -6.78
CA ALA A 299 -7.24 3.55 -5.60
C ALA A 299 -7.29 5.07 -5.71
N ALA A 300 -6.19 5.72 -6.09
CA ALA A 300 -6.20 7.17 -6.32
C ALA A 300 -7.10 7.54 -7.50
N GLY A 301 -7.16 6.73 -8.57
CA GLY A 301 -8.10 6.93 -9.67
C GLY A 301 -9.57 6.97 -9.24
N GLN A 302 -9.93 6.19 -8.23
CA GLN A 302 -11.28 6.15 -7.67
C GLN A 302 -11.54 7.24 -6.63
N LEU A 303 -10.57 7.50 -5.74
CA LEU A 303 -10.75 8.26 -4.51
C LEU A 303 -10.28 9.72 -4.59
N LEU A 304 -9.30 10.03 -5.44
CA LEU A 304 -8.77 11.39 -5.56
C LEU A 304 -9.86 12.42 -5.89
N PRO A 305 -10.83 12.16 -6.80
CA PRO A 305 -11.91 13.12 -7.04
C PRO A 305 -12.71 13.44 -5.77
N LEU A 306 -13.02 12.43 -4.96
CA LEU A 306 -13.73 12.60 -3.69
C LEU A 306 -12.91 13.42 -2.68
N TRP A 307 -11.59 13.24 -2.65
CA TRP A 307 -10.70 13.99 -1.75
C TRP A 307 -10.48 15.44 -2.17
N LEU A 308 -10.58 15.73 -3.48
CA LEU A 308 -10.51 17.08 -4.01
C LEU A 308 -11.79 17.87 -3.79
N ARG A 309 -12.95 17.22 -3.93
CA ARG A 309 -14.26 17.84 -3.68
C ARG A 309 -15.11 16.95 -2.78
N PRO A 310 -14.92 17.01 -1.45
CA PRO A 310 -15.72 16.21 -0.52
C PRO A 310 -17.21 16.53 -0.63
N GLY A 311 -18.06 15.51 -0.45
CA GLY A 311 -19.52 15.67 -0.38
C GLY A 311 -20.27 14.92 -1.48
N ARG A 312 -21.40 15.50 -1.92
CA ARG A 312 -22.31 14.88 -2.87
C ARG A 312 -21.60 14.58 -4.19
N GLN A 313 -21.76 13.37 -4.69
CA GLN A 313 -21.24 12.97 -6.00
C GLN A 313 -21.98 13.72 -7.11
N THR A 314 -21.22 14.27 -8.05
CA THR A 314 -21.70 15.09 -9.17
C THR A 314 -21.03 14.63 -10.46
N ASP A 315 -21.48 15.14 -11.61
CA ASP A 315 -20.89 14.83 -12.92
C ASP A 315 -19.41 15.19 -13.03
N TRP A 316 -18.93 16.13 -12.20
CA TRP A 316 -17.50 16.42 -12.12
C TRP A 316 -16.71 15.23 -11.57
N HIS A 317 -17.21 14.58 -10.51
CA HIS A 317 -16.56 13.42 -9.91
C HIS A 317 -16.48 12.26 -10.90
N GLU A 318 -17.54 12.09 -11.68
CA GLU A 318 -17.62 11.02 -12.65
C GLU A 318 -16.65 11.21 -13.81
N ARG A 319 -16.63 12.41 -14.40
CA ARG A 319 -15.65 12.76 -15.43
C ARG A 319 -14.21 12.68 -14.93
N ALA A 320 -13.97 13.10 -13.68
CA ALA A 320 -12.65 12.99 -13.07
C ALA A 320 -12.21 11.52 -12.91
N ARG A 321 -13.09 10.63 -12.45
CA ARG A 321 -12.80 9.18 -12.39
C ARG A 321 -12.56 8.60 -13.78
N GLN A 322 -13.39 8.93 -14.77
CA GLN A 322 -13.22 8.44 -16.14
C GLN A 322 -11.86 8.85 -16.72
N ARG A 323 -11.44 10.10 -16.51
CA ARG A 323 -10.11 10.59 -16.91
C ARG A 323 -8.98 9.84 -16.24
N LEU A 324 -9.02 9.71 -14.91
CA LEU A 324 -7.97 9.03 -14.13
C LEU A 324 -7.89 7.54 -14.42
N THR A 325 -9.00 6.91 -14.81
CA THR A 325 -9.14 5.47 -15.05
C THR A 325 -9.26 5.12 -16.54
N LEU A 326 -8.94 6.07 -17.42
CA LEU A 326 -8.85 5.82 -18.86
C LEU A 326 -7.79 4.75 -19.14
N ALA A 327 -8.10 3.83 -20.06
CA ALA A 327 -7.30 2.65 -20.39
C ALA A 327 -6.72 1.89 -19.18
N ALA A 328 -7.43 1.88 -18.04
CA ALA A 328 -6.99 1.21 -16.83
C ALA A 328 -6.80 -0.31 -17.04
N GLY A 329 -7.61 -0.95 -17.88
CA GLY A 329 -7.43 -2.36 -18.26
C GLY A 329 -6.09 -2.60 -18.97
N GLY A 330 -5.76 -1.75 -19.95
CA GLY A 330 -4.46 -1.79 -20.64
C GLY A 330 -3.29 -1.56 -19.68
N ARG A 331 -3.39 -0.53 -18.82
CA ARG A 331 -2.36 -0.28 -17.79
C ARG A 331 -2.21 -1.45 -16.81
N ALA A 332 -3.31 -2.09 -16.44
CA ALA A 332 -3.29 -3.24 -15.54
C ALA A 332 -2.49 -4.40 -16.15
N VAL A 333 -2.69 -4.70 -17.43
CA VAL A 333 -1.89 -5.70 -18.16
C VAL A 333 -0.42 -5.28 -18.19
N LEU A 334 -0.10 -4.03 -18.56
CA LEU A 334 1.28 -3.55 -18.65
C LEU A 334 2.02 -3.64 -17.31
N PHE A 335 1.37 -3.24 -16.21
CA PHE A 335 1.95 -3.35 -14.86
C PHE A 335 2.22 -4.80 -14.46
N LEU A 336 1.25 -5.70 -14.68
CA LEU A 336 1.41 -7.12 -14.38
C LEU A 336 2.55 -7.74 -15.20
N THR A 337 2.57 -7.48 -16.51
CA THR A 337 3.59 -7.97 -17.42
C THR A 337 4.98 -7.43 -17.05
N ALA A 338 5.09 -6.14 -16.71
CA ALA A 338 6.35 -5.55 -16.26
C ALA A 338 6.89 -6.28 -15.02
N GLY A 339 6.07 -6.55 -14.01
CA GLY A 339 6.50 -7.27 -12.82
C GLY A 339 6.86 -8.75 -13.09
N MET A 340 6.08 -9.44 -13.92
CA MET A 340 6.39 -10.84 -14.30
C MET A 340 7.71 -10.95 -15.07
N LEU A 341 7.95 -10.06 -16.02
CA LEU A 341 9.21 -10.00 -16.77
C LEU A 341 10.37 -9.58 -15.85
N ALA A 342 10.15 -8.71 -14.87
CA ALA A 342 11.18 -8.34 -13.91
C ALA A 342 11.58 -9.55 -13.04
N ALA A 343 10.60 -10.36 -12.61
CA ALA A 343 10.86 -11.61 -11.91
C ALA A 343 11.63 -12.63 -12.76
N ALA A 344 11.41 -12.62 -14.07
CA ALA A 344 12.15 -13.43 -15.04
C ALA A 344 13.53 -12.86 -15.42
N GLY A 345 13.95 -11.72 -14.86
CA GLY A 345 15.29 -11.15 -15.04
C GLY A 345 15.44 -10.15 -16.19
N PHE A 346 14.36 -9.72 -16.84
CA PHE A 346 14.43 -8.72 -17.91
C PHE A 346 14.67 -7.32 -17.35
N LYS A 347 15.79 -6.70 -17.74
CA LYS A 347 16.26 -5.40 -17.21
C LYS A 347 15.46 -4.18 -17.67
N TRP A 348 14.83 -4.24 -18.85
CA TRP A 348 14.09 -3.10 -19.44
C TRP A 348 12.70 -2.89 -18.84
N THR A 349 12.26 -3.78 -17.96
CA THR A 349 10.90 -3.82 -17.39
C THR A 349 10.55 -2.58 -16.57
N SER A 350 11.53 -1.94 -15.94
CA SER A 350 11.35 -0.66 -15.24
C SER A 350 10.88 0.44 -16.19
N TRP A 351 11.29 0.45 -17.46
CA TRP A 351 10.82 1.43 -18.45
C TRP A 351 9.35 1.20 -18.82
N LEU A 352 8.93 -0.06 -18.93
CA LEU A 352 7.53 -0.42 -19.18
C LEU A 352 6.62 0.02 -18.02
N ALA A 353 7.04 -0.27 -16.78
CA ALA A 353 6.32 0.16 -15.58
C ALA A 353 6.29 1.69 -15.47
N LEU A 354 7.42 2.35 -15.76
CA LEU A 354 7.55 3.81 -15.73
C LEU A 354 6.63 4.49 -16.75
N ALA A 355 6.63 4.06 -18.02
CA ALA A 355 5.77 4.62 -19.04
C ALA A 355 4.28 4.52 -18.66
N THR A 356 3.90 3.37 -18.10
CA THR A 356 2.54 3.12 -17.59
C THR A 356 2.19 4.04 -16.42
N LEU A 357 3.14 4.28 -15.50
CA LEU A 357 2.99 5.17 -14.37
C LEU A 357 2.93 6.65 -14.78
N ILE A 358 3.75 7.08 -15.75
CA ILE A 358 3.73 8.44 -16.32
C ILE A 358 2.37 8.75 -16.92
N PHE A 359 1.75 7.79 -17.62
CA PHE A 359 0.41 7.97 -18.16
C PHE A 359 -0.63 8.26 -17.06
N PHE A 360 -0.55 7.54 -15.93
CA PHE A 360 -1.40 7.84 -14.77
C PHE A 360 -1.06 9.20 -14.14
N ALA A 361 0.23 9.47 -13.92
CA ALA A 361 0.70 10.70 -13.30
C ALA A 361 0.22 11.93 -14.07
N TRP A 362 0.33 11.90 -15.40
CA TRP A 362 -0.18 12.96 -16.28
C TRP A 362 -1.68 13.22 -16.07
N ALA A 363 -2.50 12.16 -16.02
CA ALA A 363 -3.93 12.29 -15.74
C ALA A 363 -4.21 12.91 -14.36
N ALA A 364 -3.44 12.50 -13.34
CA ALA A 364 -3.57 13.02 -11.98
C ALA A 364 -3.16 14.50 -11.86
N PHE A 365 -1.97 14.87 -12.37
CA PHE A 365 -1.49 16.25 -12.36
C PHE A 365 -2.43 17.19 -13.11
N SER A 366 -2.90 16.74 -14.28
CA SER A 366 -3.78 17.56 -15.09
C SER A 366 -5.16 17.75 -14.46
N LEU A 367 -5.70 16.75 -13.73
CA LEU A 367 -6.90 16.93 -12.90
C LEU A 367 -6.68 17.92 -11.75
N LEU A 368 -5.52 17.84 -11.08
CA LEU A 368 -5.19 18.71 -9.94
C LEU A 368 -5.06 20.17 -10.36
N ARG A 369 -4.43 20.42 -11.52
CA ARG A 369 -4.35 21.77 -12.11
C ARG A 369 -5.74 22.36 -12.34
N ASP A 370 -6.65 21.59 -12.92
CA ASP A 370 -8.03 22.04 -13.20
C ASP A 370 -8.85 22.25 -11.92
N ALA A 371 -8.49 21.56 -10.83
CA ALA A 371 -9.13 21.69 -9.53
C ALA A 371 -8.68 22.95 -8.77
N TRP A 372 -7.44 23.41 -8.98
CA TRP A 372 -6.86 24.60 -8.34
C TRP A 372 -7.07 25.89 -9.12
N SER A 373 -7.38 25.82 -10.42
CA SER A 373 -7.68 26.99 -11.24
C SER A 373 -9.10 27.55 -11.03
N ARG A 374 -9.83 27.05 -10.02
CA ARG A 374 -11.17 27.49 -9.61
C ARG A 374 -11.16 27.68 -8.11
#